data_AF-A0A954N5E6-F1
#
_entry.id   AF-A0A954N5E6-F1
#
_cell.length_a   1.000
_cell.length_b   1.000
_cell.length_c   1.000
_cell.angle_alpha   90.00
_cell.angle_beta   90.00
_cell.angle_gamma   90.00
#
_symmetry.space_group_name_H-M   'P 1'
#
loop_
_entity.id
_entity.type
_entity.pdbx_description
1 polymer ?
#
loop_
_entity_poly.entity_id
_entity_poly.type
_entity_poly.pdbx_seq_one_letter_code
_entity_poly.pdbx_strand_id
1 'polypeptide(L)'
;MPNSKQITWRHRGEYAAFLVFLGGCRALPVSLGVAFSHCLAWLMCRVLPRKITRFHVATENLKTAFGDELDDRARERIIYQMWVHLFRLLQEICQIQSRLHLRNSMDIVEITNREDVLRNLLSDRPVVFLSGHYGNWEIA
;
A
#
# COMPACT_ATOMS: atom_id res chain seq x y z
N MET A 1 -31.09 -3.99 21.94
CA MET A 1 -30.91 -2.58 21.50
C MET A 1 -29.42 -2.29 21.46
N PRO A 2 -28.83 -1.88 20.34
CA PRO A 2 -27.40 -1.63 20.29
C PRO A 2 -27.08 -0.38 21.11
N ASN A 3 -26.12 -0.54 22.01
CA ASN A 3 -25.64 0.46 22.95
C ASN A 3 -25.11 1.69 22.16
N SER A 4 -25.89 2.77 22.07
CA SER A 4 -25.47 3.99 21.39
C SER A 4 -24.39 4.68 22.22
N LYS A 5 -23.12 4.38 21.94
CA LYS A 5 -21.99 5.10 22.53
C LYS A 5 -22.22 6.61 22.32
N GLN A 6 -22.38 7.37 23.40
CA GLN A 6 -22.59 8.82 23.31
C GLN A 6 -21.41 9.47 22.59
N ILE A 7 -21.68 10.22 21.52
CA ILE A 7 -20.65 10.91 20.74
C ILE A 7 -20.22 12.16 21.52
N THR A 8 -19.11 12.06 22.24
CA THR A 8 -18.49 13.18 22.98
C THR A 8 -17.83 14.20 22.04
N TRP A 9 -17.66 15.44 22.51
CA TRP A 9 -16.87 16.48 21.82
C TRP A 9 -15.44 16.04 21.49
N ARG A 10 -14.83 15.19 22.33
CA ARG A 10 -13.56 14.54 22.04
C ARG A 10 -13.60 13.72 20.75
N HIS A 11 -14.60 12.87 20.56
CA HIS A 11 -14.75 12.07 19.33
C HIS A 11 -14.92 12.96 18.10
N ARG A 12 -15.64 14.09 18.23
CA ARG A 12 -15.78 15.08 17.15
C ARG A 12 -14.43 15.72 16.80
N GLY A 13 -13.63 16.06 17.80
CA GLY A 13 -12.27 16.59 17.61
C GLY A 13 -11.33 15.58 16.95
N GLU A 14 -11.31 14.33 17.43
CA GLU A 14 -10.54 13.23 16.84
C GLU A 14 -10.95 13.00 15.37
N TYR A 15 -12.24 13.01 15.09
CA TYR A 15 -12.76 12.87 13.74
C TYR A 15 -12.39 14.04 12.83
N ALA A 16 -12.50 15.28 13.31
CA ALA A 16 -12.08 16.46 12.55
C ALA A 16 -10.57 16.43 12.24
N ALA A 17 -9.73 16.04 13.20
CA ALA A 17 -8.30 15.87 12.99
C ALA A 17 -8.00 14.79 11.94
N PHE A 18 -8.72 13.66 11.99
CA PHE A 18 -8.61 12.60 10.98
C PHE A 18 -9.00 13.10 9.58
N LEU A 19 -10.09 13.86 9.44
CA LEU A 19 -10.50 14.43 8.16
C LEU A 19 -9.48 15.44 7.60
N VAL A 20 -8.91 16.28 8.46
CA VAL A 20 -7.85 17.22 8.06
C VAL A 20 -6.62 16.45 7.58
N PHE A 21 -6.20 15.42 8.30
CA PHE A 21 -5.10 14.55 7.90
C PHE A 21 -5.37 13.88 6.54
N LEU A 22 -6.54 13.26 6.38
CA LEU A 22 -6.93 12.59 5.13
C LEU A 22 -7.00 13.57 3.96
N GLY A 23 -7.53 14.78 4.19
CA GLY A 23 -7.55 15.87 3.21
C GLY A 23 -6.14 16.28 2.80
N GLY A 24 -5.22 16.40 3.76
CA GLY A 24 -3.81 16.66 3.51
C GLY A 24 -3.14 15.58 2.65
N CYS A 25 -3.33 14.30 2.98
CA CYS A 25 -2.83 13.18 2.19
C CYS A 25 -3.37 13.19 0.74
N ARG A 26 -4.66 13.54 0.57
CA ARG A 26 -5.31 13.63 -0.75
C ARG A 26 -4.81 14.80 -1.60
N ALA A 27 -4.50 15.93 -0.97
CA ALA A 27 -4.00 17.13 -1.64
C ALA A 27 -2.52 17.04 -2.02
N LEU A 28 -1.76 16.12 -1.40
CA LEU A 28 -0.33 15.98 -1.62
C LEU A 28 -0.01 15.59 -3.08
N PRO A 29 0.89 16.31 -3.78
CA PRO A 29 1.39 15.88 -5.09
C PRO A 29 2.03 14.50 -5.02
N VAL A 30 1.85 13.70 -6.07
CA VAL A 30 2.40 12.33 -6.15
C VAL A 30 3.92 12.33 -5.98
N SER A 31 4.63 13.28 -6.60
CA SER A 31 6.09 13.41 -6.50
C SER A 31 6.58 13.65 -5.06
N LEU A 32 5.89 14.53 -4.32
CA LEU A 32 6.21 14.81 -2.92
C LEU A 32 5.92 13.59 -2.05
N GLY A 33 4.88 12.84 -2.40
CA GLY A 33 4.57 11.58 -1.76
C GLY A 33 5.64 10.50 -1.88
N VAL A 34 6.19 10.35 -3.09
CA VAL A 34 7.32 9.46 -3.34
C VAL A 34 8.54 9.89 -2.52
N ALA A 35 8.87 11.17 -2.51
CA ALA A 35 9.97 11.70 -1.70
C ALA A 35 9.75 11.45 -0.19
N PHE A 36 8.52 11.66 0.30
CA PHE A 36 8.16 11.39 1.70
C PHE A 36 8.30 9.90 2.04
N SER A 37 7.91 9.01 1.12
CA SER A 37 8.06 7.56 1.28
C SER A 37 9.52 7.14 1.41
N HIS A 38 10.42 7.74 0.63
CA HIS A 38 11.86 7.53 0.76
C HIS A 38 12.43 8.05 2.09
N CYS A 39 11.97 9.21 2.55
CA CYS A 39 12.36 9.78 3.83
C CYS A 39 11.94 8.87 5.00
N LEU A 40 10.68 8.43 5.02
CA LEU A 40 10.18 7.52 6.05
C LEU A 40 10.88 6.16 6.00
N ALA A 41 11.12 5.61 4.81
CA ALA A 41 11.86 4.35 4.67
C ALA A 41 13.30 4.48 5.17
N TRP A 42 13.95 5.62 4.94
CA TRP A 42 15.28 5.90 5.46
C TRP A 42 15.26 5.96 6.98
N LEU A 43 14.30 6.67 7.57
CA LEU A 43 14.14 6.74 9.03
C LEU A 43 13.92 5.34 9.63
N MET A 44 13.05 4.54 9.02
CA MET A 44 12.83 3.15 9.43
C MET A 44 14.13 2.36 9.35
N CYS A 45 14.82 2.34 8.22
CA CYS A 45 15.94 1.41 8.02
C CYS A 45 17.26 1.87 8.66
N ARG A 46 17.44 3.18 8.90
CA ARG A 46 18.73 3.76 9.32
C ARG A 46 18.74 4.34 10.73
N VAL A 47 17.59 4.77 11.25
CA VAL A 47 17.52 5.46 12.55
C VAL A 47 16.84 4.58 13.61
N LEU A 48 15.76 3.90 13.25
CA LEU A 48 15.01 3.10 14.22
C LEU A 48 15.69 1.76 14.55
N PRO A 49 15.53 1.24 15.79
CA PRO A 49 16.05 -0.06 16.16
C PRO A 49 15.53 -1.18 15.26
N ARG A 50 16.42 -2.11 14.87
CA ARG A 50 16.09 -3.24 14.00
C ARG A 50 14.91 -4.09 14.51
N LYS A 51 14.69 -4.15 15.83
CA LYS A 51 13.54 -4.83 16.45
C LYS A 51 12.20 -4.23 16.01
N ILE A 52 12.11 -2.89 15.90
CA ILE A 52 10.88 -2.18 15.52
C ILE A 52 10.61 -2.34 14.02
N THR A 53 11.68 -2.26 13.22
CA THR A 53 11.61 -2.41 11.75
C THR A 53 11.34 -3.84 11.28
N ARG A 54 11.31 -4.80 12.22
CA ARG A 54 11.18 -6.25 11.95
C ARG A 54 12.20 -6.77 10.93
N PHE A 55 13.38 -6.15 10.89
CA PHE A 55 14.42 -6.44 9.89
C PHE A 55 14.78 -7.94 9.83
N HIS A 56 14.86 -8.60 10.99
CA HIS A 56 15.16 -10.02 11.07
C HIS A 56 14.10 -10.87 10.36
N VAL A 57 12.81 -10.60 10.61
CA VAL A 57 11.70 -11.33 9.97
C VAL A 57 11.73 -11.14 8.46
N ALA A 58 11.93 -9.91 7.99
CA ALA A 58 12.04 -9.63 6.56
C ALA A 58 13.23 -10.36 5.92
N THR A 59 14.37 -10.41 6.62
CA THR A 59 15.57 -11.12 6.14
C THR A 59 15.34 -12.63 6.05
N GLU A 60 14.73 -13.24 7.06
CA GLU A 60 14.42 -14.68 7.06
C GLU A 60 13.40 -15.04 5.99
N ASN A 61 12.39 -14.20 5.75
CA ASN A 61 11.47 -14.37 4.62
C ASN A 61 12.22 -14.36 3.28
N LEU A 62 13.17 -13.45 3.09
CA LEU A 62 13.98 -13.39 1.86
C LEU A 62 14.92 -14.59 1.73
N LYS A 63 15.49 -15.11 2.82
CA LYS A 63 16.27 -16.37 2.80
C LYS A 63 15.40 -17.56 2.41
N THR A 64 14.19 -17.61 2.94
CA THR A 64 13.25 -18.69 2.64
C THR A 64 12.80 -18.67 1.18
N ALA A 65 12.56 -17.48 0.63
CA ALA A 65 12.07 -17.33 -0.75
C ALA A 65 13.17 -17.44 -1.82
N PHE A 66 14.35 -16.88 -1.58
CA PHE A 66 15.42 -16.74 -2.59
C PHE A 66 16.68 -17.58 -2.28
N GLY A 67 16.72 -18.29 -1.14
CA GLY A 67 17.90 -19.07 -0.75
C GLY A 67 19.17 -18.22 -0.73
N ASP A 68 20.21 -18.69 -1.43
CA ASP A 68 21.53 -18.05 -1.52
C ASP A 68 21.70 -17.17 -2.76
N GLU A 69 20.65 -16.96 -3.56
CA GLU A 69 20.72 -16.11 -4.77
C GLU A 69 20.95 -14.63 -4.41
N LEU A 70 20.59 -14.22 -3.20
CA LEU A 70 20.72 -12.85 -2.72
C LEU A 70 21.81 -12.72 -1.66
N ASP A 71 22.77 -11.84 -1.92
CA ASP A 71 23.73 -11.40 -0.90
C ASP A 71 23.06 -10.48 0.15
N ASP A 72 23.74 -10.24 1.26
CA ASP A 72 23.20 -9.44 2.36
C ASP A 72 22.86 -8.00 1.94
N ARG A 73 23.64 -7.44 1.01
CA ARG A 73 23.40 -6.07 0.50
C ARG A 73 22.14 -6.00 -0.37
N ALA A 74 21.90 -7.00 -1.20
CA ALA A 74 20.69 -7.12 -2.00
C ALA A 74 19.46 -7.30 -1.10
N ARG A 75 19.56 -8.12 -0.05
CA ARG A 75 18.48 -8.26 0.96
C ARG A 75 18.17 -6.94 1.64
N GLU A 76 19.19 -6.22 2.12
CA GLU A 76 19.00 -4.89 2.74
C GLU A 76 18.36 -3.90 1.77
N ARG A 77 18.77 -3.91 0.50
CA ARG A 77 18.18 -3.07 -0.54
C ARG A 77 16.71 -3.41 -0.77
N ILE A 78 16.35 -4.69 -0.84
CA ILE A 78 14.96 -5.13 -1.01
C ILE A 78 14.13 -4.71 0.20
N ILE A 79 14.63 -4.89 1.43
CA ILE A 79 13.94 -4.48 2.66
C ILE A 79 13.71 -2.97 2.67
N TYR A 80 14.70 -2.17 2.26
CA TYR A 80 14.52 -0.72 2.12
C TYR A 80 13.43 -0.38 1.10
N GLN A 81 13.47 -0.98 -0.09
CA GLN A 81 12.47 -0.75 -1.13
C GLN A 81 11.07 -1.21 -0.72
N MET A 82 10.95 -2.28 0.07
CA MET A 82 9.70 -2.72 0.68
C MET A 82 9.12 -1.63 1.61
N TRP A 83 9.95 -0.98 2.43
CA TRP A 83 9.49 0.14 3.26
C TRP A 83 9.08 1.36 2.43
N VAL A 84 9.85 1.71 1.39
CA VAL A 84 9.46 2.77 0.44
C VAL A 84 8.09 2.46 -0.17
N HIS A 85 7.91 1.21 -0.63
CA HIS A 85 6.67 0.75 -1.23
C HIS A 85 5.50 0.81 -0.23
N LEU A 86 5.68 0.36 1.01
CA LEU A 86 4.64 0.40 2.03
C LEU A 86 4.16 1.83 2.32
N PHE A 87 5.08 2.78 2.50
CA PHE A 87 4.69 4.18 2.75
C PHE A 87 4.02 4.82 1.53
N ARG A 88 4.49 4.49 0.34
CA ARG A 88 3.87 4.91 -0.91
C ARG A 88 2.45 4.36 -1.03
N LEU A 89 2.26 3.08 -0.73
CA LEU A 89 0.96 2.41 -0.76
C LEU A 89 -0.05 3.08 0.20
N LEU A 90 0.36 3.40 1.44
CA LEU A 90 -0.50 4.09 2.39
C LEU A 90 -1.01 5.44 1.86
N GLN A 91 -0.16 6.17 1.14
CA GLN A 91 -0.60 7.39 0.48
C GLN A 91 -1.53 7.11 -0.71
N GLU A 92 -1.19 6.12 -1.53
CA GLU A 92 -2.01 5.76 -2.70
C GLU A 92 -3.42 5.35 -2.28
N ILE A 93 -3.60 4.61 -1.18
CA ILE A 93 -4.92 4.24 -0.63
C ILE A 93 -5.75 5.49 -0.27
N CYS A 94 -5.13 6.54 0.25
CA CYS A 94 -5.84 7.80 0.53
C CYS A 94 -6.25 8.54 -0.75
N GLN A 95 -5.43 8.47 -1.80
CA GLN A 95 -5.58 9.23 -3.04
C GLN A 95 -6.43 8.51 -4.10
N ILE A 96 -6.44 7.18 -4.13
CA ILE A 96 -7.11 6.38 -5.15
C ILE A 96 -8.60 6.73 -5.21
N GLN A 97 -9.24 6.90 -4.05
CA GLN A 97 -10.66 7.23 -3.94
C GLN A 97 -11.06 8.57 -4.60
N SER A 98 -10.12 9.51 -4.74
CA SER A 98 -10.38 10.82 -5.36
C SER A 98 -9.80 10.95 -6.77
N ARG A 99 -8.97 10.00 -7.20
CA ARG A 99 -8.22 10.08 -8.47
C ARG A 99 -8.67 9.02 -9.48
N LEU A 100 -8.98 7.82 -9.02
CA LEU A 100 -9.40 6.69 -9.86
C LEU A 100 -10.92 6.69 -10.03
N HIS A 101 -11.37 6.79 -11.27
CA HIS A 101 -12.77 6.75 -11.66
C HIS A 101 -12.91 5.81 -12.87
N LEU A 102 -14.11 5.26 -13.10
CA LEU A 102 -14.35 4.39 -14.26
C LEU A 102 -13.99 5.05 -15.61
N ARG A 103 -14.12 6.38 -15.70
CA ARG A 103 -13.81 7.15 -16.92
C ARG A 103 -12.32 7.26 -17.25
N ASN A 104 -11.43 7.08 -16.27
CA ASN A 104 -9.98 7.23 -16.45
C ASN A 104 -9.19 5.99 -15.98
N SER A 105 -9.87 4.93 -15.53
CA SER A 105 -9.21 3.72 -15.02
C SER A 105 -8.34 3.08 -16.09
N MET A 106 -8.78 3.08 -17.35
CA MET A 106 -8.03 2.53 -18.47
C MET A 106 -6.80 3.35 -18.87
N ASP A 107 -6.71 4.61 -18.44
CA ASP A 107 -5.53 5.46 -18.66
C ASP A 107 -4.48 5.26 -17.55
N ILE A 108 -4.88 4.67 -16.42
CA ILE A 108 -4.07 4.54 -15.21
C ILE A 108 -3.62 3.09 -15.00
N VAL A 109 -4.45 2.12 -15.40
CA VAL A 109 -4.24 0.69 -15.14
C VAL A 109 -4.10 -0.06 -16.45
N GLU A 110 -2.99 -0.78 -16.59
CA GLU A 110 -2.76 -1.73 -17.67
C GLU A 110 -3.01 -3.16 -17.16
N ILE A 111 -3.90 -3.89 -17.83
CA ILE A 111 -4.18 -5.30 -17.52
C ILE A 111 -3.44 -6.16 -18.53
N THR A 112 -2.45 -6.90 -18.04
CA THR A 112 -1.77 -7.94 -18.84
C THR A 112 -2.75 -9.08 -19.16
N ASN A 113 -2.75 -9.58 -20.39
CA ASN A 113 -3.67 -10.62 -20.89
C ASN A 113 -5.16 -10.23 -20.78
N ARG A 114 -5.49 -8.96 -21.07
CA ARG A 114 -6.84 -8.40 -20.96
C ARG A 114 -7.90 -9.21 -21.70
N GLU A 115 -7.60 -9.70 -22.90
CA GLU A 115 -8.52 -10.46 -23.73
C GLU A 115 -8.95 -11.77 -23.06
N ASP A 116 -8.01 -12.50 -22.47
CA ASP A 116 -8.28 -13.75 -21.75
C ASP A 116 -9.06 -13.49 -20.47
N VAL A 117 -8.72 -12.42 -19.74
CA VAL A 117 -9.47 -12.00 -18.55
C VAL A 117 -10.92 -11.70 -18.91
N LEU A 118 -11.16 -10.87 -19.94
CA LEU A 118 -12.52 -10.52 -20.38
C LEU A 118 -13.28 -11.75 -20.89
N ARG A 119 -12.61 -12.64 -21.64
CA ARG A 119 -13.23 -13.89 -22.12
C ARG A 119 -13.73 -14.76 -20.96
N ASN A 120 -12.91 -14.92 -19.91
CA ASN A 120 -13.31 -15.70 -18.75
C ASN A 120 -14.43 -15.03 -17.96
N LEU A 121 -14.37 -13.69 -17.81
CA LEU A 121 -15.41 -12.93 -17.09
C LEU A 121 -16.77 -12.94 -17.79
N LEU A 122 -16.79 -13.05 -19.11
CA LEU A 122 -18.01 -13.13 -19.92
C LEU A 122 -18.48 -14.58 -20.16
N SER A 123 -17.82 -15.57 -19.57
CA SER A 123 -18.21 -16.97 -19.70
C SER A 123 -19.34 -17.35 -18.73
N ASP A 124 -20.06 -18.43 -19.02
CA ASP A 124 -21.10 -18.97 -18.12
C ASP A 124 -20.54 -19.71 -16.88
N ARG A 125 -19.23 -19.60 -16.62
CA ARG A 125 -18.56 -20.28 -15.51
C ARG A 125 -18.28 -19.30 -14.37
N PRO A 126 -18.37 -19.75 -13.11
CA PRO A 126 -17.91 -18.95 -11.98
C PRO A 126 -16.42 -18.60 -12.12
N VAL A 127 -16.08 -17.34 -11.89
CA VAL A 127 -14.70 -16.83 -11.91
C VAL A 127 -14.30 -16.40 -10.51
N VAL A 128 -13.10 -16.78 -10.08
CA VAL A 128 -12.50 -16.35 -8.80
C VAL A 128 -11.27 -15.51 -9.09
N PHE A 129 -11.22 -14.30 -8.54
CA PHE A 129 -10.03 -13.48 -8.54
C PHE A 129 -9.18 -13.79 -7.32
N LEU A 130 -7.91 -14.14 -7.53
CA LEU A 130 -6.94 -14.35 -6.47
C LEU A 130 -5.92 -13.23 -6.51
N SER A 131 -5.88 -12.42 -5.45
CA SER A 131 -4.87 -11.39 -5.25
C SER A 131 -4.09 -11.66 -3.96
N GLY A 132 -2.85 -11.18 -3.92
CA GLY A 132 -2.00 -11.24 -2.73
C GLY A 132 -1.93 -9.89 -2.03
N HIS A 133 -1.44 -9.87 -0.79
CA HIS A 133 -1.00 -8.61 -0.14
C HIS A 133 0.32 -8.15 -0.77
N TYR A 134 0.26 -7.79 -2.05
CA TYR A 134 1.41 -7.48 -2.89
C TYR A 134 1.05 -6.31 -3.81
N GLY A 135 1.98 -5.38 -3.96
CA GLY A 135 1.73 -4.16 -4.72
C GLY A 135 0.61 -3.33 -4.10
N ASN A 136 -0.16 -2.66 -4.96
CA ASN A 136 -1.37 -1.96 -4.55
C ASN A 136 -2.60 -2.83 -4.86
N TRP A 137 -2.99 -3.66 -3.89
CA TRP A 137 -4.09 -4.61 -4.05
C TRP A 137 -5.46 -3.94 -4.12
N GLU A 138 -5.61 -2.67 -3.74
CA GLU A 138 -6.86 -1.91 -3.89
C GLU A 138 -7.15 -1.54 -5.36
N ILE A 139 -6.14 -1.67 -6.24
CA ILE A 139 -6.29 -1.46 -7.69
C ILE A 139 -6.71 -2.75 -8.42
N ALA A 140 -6.39 -3.91 -7.83
CA ALA A 140 -6.53 -5.23 -8.46
C ALA A 140 -7.98 -5.74 -8.52
#